data_AF-A0A9D8UEZ4-F1
#
_entry.id   AF-A0A9D8UEZ4-F1
#
_cell.length_a   1.000
_cell.length_b   1.000
_cell.length_c   1.000
_cell.angle_alpha   90.00
_cell.angle_beta   90.00
_cell.angle_gamma   90.00
#
_symmetry.space_group_name_H-M   'P 1'
#
loop_
_entity.id
_entity.type
_entity.pdbx_description
1 polymer ?
#
loop_
_entity_poly.entity_id
_entity_poly.type
_entity_poly.pdbx_seq_one_letter_code
_entity_poly.pdbx_strand_id
1 'polypeptide(L)' 'MSAEIINLRQARKQKQRQTKEKTAEDNRRKFGRSKAEREAARRRREELENQVDGHRLDTPARQSVETDENDLA' A
#
# COMPACT_ATOMS: atom_id res chain seq x y z
N MET A 1 51.07 -14.47 -23.74
CA MET A 1 49.72 -14.41 -23.14
C MET A 1 49.57 -13.08 -22.44
N SER A 2 48.65 -12.23 -22.88
CA SER A 2 48.42 -10.90 -22.32
C SER A 2 47.43 -10.98 -21.14
N ALA A 3 47.81 -10.41 -20.00
CA ALA A 3 46.88 -10.25 -18.88
C ALA A 3 45.86 -9.15 -19.22
N GLU A 4 44.57 -9.47 -19.13
CA GLU A 4 43.51 -8.52 -19.37
C GLU A 4 43.36 -7.59 -18.16
N ILE A 5 43.63 -6.30 -18.38
CA ILE A 5 43.57 -5.29 -17.32
C ILE A 5 42.11 -4.91 -17.10
N ILE A 6 41.48 -5.55 -16.12
CA ILE A 6 40.09 -5.27 -15.76
C ILE A 6 39.98 -4.19 -14.68
N ASN A 7 39.03 -3.28 -14.86
CA ASN A 7 38.72 -2.27 -13.85
C ASN A 7 37.90 -2.86 -12.70
N LEU A 8 38.56 -3.13 -11.58
CA LEU A 8 37.93 -3.71 -10.39
C LEU A 8 36.80 -2.84 -9.81
N ARG A 9 36.83 -1.52 -10.02
CA ARG A 9 35.74 -0.62 -9.56
C ARG A 9 34.46 -0.88 -10.34
N GLN A 10 34.58 -1.01 -11.66
CA GLN A 10 33.44 -1.33 -12.53
C GLN A 10 32.91 -2.74 -12.24
N ALA A 11 33.80 -3.72 -12.09
CA ALA A 11 33.42 -5.09 -11.73
C ALA A 11 32.66 -5.15 -10.39
N ARG A 12 33.13 -4.44 -9.36
CA ARG A 12 32.44 -4.32 -8.06
C ARG A 12 31.07 -3.66 -8.20
N LYS A 13 30.97 -2.57 -8.97
CA LYS A 13 29.70 -1.87 -9.23
C LYS A 13 28.70 -2.76 -9.95
N GLN A 14 29.16 -3.55 -10.92
CA GLN A 14 28.33 -4.47 -11.68
C GLN A 14 27.84 -5.61 -10.78
N LYS A 15 28.71 -6.17 -9.94
CA LYS A 15 28.33 -7.16 -8.92
C LYS A 15 27.25 -6.61 -7.97
N GLN A 16 27.40 -5.38 -7.48
CA GLN A 16 26.39 -4.74 -6.63
C GLN A 16 25.03 -4.55 -7.33
N ARG A 17 25.04 -4.22 -8.63
CA ARG A 17 23.81 -4.11 -9.42
C ARG A 17 23.13 -5.47 -9.57
N GLN A 18 23.88 -6.50 -9.92
CA GLN A 18 23.37 -7.86 -10.04
C GLN A 18 22.79 -8.38 -8.71
N THR A 19 23.44 -8.11 -7.57
CA THR A 19 22.91 -8.52 -6.26
C THR A 19 21.58 -7.83 -5.95
N LYS A 20 21.44 -6.55 -6.32
CA LYS A 20 20.19 -5.78 -6.14
C LYS A 20 19.07 -6.28 -7.05
N GLU A 21 19.39 -6.64 -8.29
CA GLU A 21 18.44 -7.24 -9.22
C GLU A 21 17.91 -8.58 -8.71
N LYS A 22 18.78 -9.47 -8.24
CA LYS A 22 18.38 -10.75 -7.64
C LYS A 22 17.46 -10.55 -6.44
N THR A 23 17.79 -9.63 -5.54
CA THR A 23 16.91 -9.31 -4.41
C THR A 23 15.57 -8.71 -4.86
N ALA A 24 15.58 -7.88 -5.91
CA ALA A 24 14.35 -7.35 -6.49
C ALA A 24 13.49 -8.44 -7.14
N GLU A 25 14.10 -9.43 -7.80
CA GLU A 25 13.42 -10.59 -8.38
C GLU A 25 12.82 -11.50 -7.30
N ASP A 26 13.58 -11.81 -6.25
CA ASP A 26 13.08 -12.55 -5.08
C ASP A 26 11.91 -11.81 -4.42
N ASN A 27 12.00 -10.49 -4.29
CA ASN A 27 10.91 -9.68 -3.75
C ASN A 27 9.69 -9.65 -4.67
N ARG A 28 9.87 -9.64 -6.00
CA ARG A 28 8.76 -9.80 -6.96
C ARG A 28 8.10 -11.17 -6.83
N ARG A 29 8.86 -12.25 -6.70
CA ARG A 29 8.31 -13.61 -6.47
C ARG A 29 7.61 -13.73 -5.12
N LYS A 30 8.22 -13.23 -4.04
CA LYS A 30 7.71 -13.35 -2.68
C LYS A 30 6.51 -12.46 -2.41
N PHE A 31 6.50 -11.26 -2.95
CA PHE A 31 5.48 -10.26 -2.60
C PHE A 31 4.54 -9.92 -3.76
N GLY A 32 4.76 -10.46 -4.97
CA GLY A 32 3.86 -10.37 -6.14
C GLY A 32 3.62 -8.96 -6.70
N ARG A 33 3.90 -7.93 -5.90
CA ARG A 33 3.68 -6.51 -6.17
C ARG A 33 4.92 -5.74 -5.70
N SER A 34 5.38 -4.80 -6.52
CA SER A 34 6.49 -3.94 -6.16
C SER A 34 6.14 -3.02 -4.98
N LYS A 35 7.14 -2.42 -4.32
CA LYS A 35 6.90 -1.42 -3.25
C LYS A 35 6.07 -0.24 -3.80
N ALA A 36 6.38 0.23 -5.00
CA ALA A 36 5.67 1.33 -5.66
C ALA A 36 4.19 0.99 -5.93
N GLU A 37 3.91 -0.22 -6.41
CA GLU A 37 2.52 -0.68 -6.62
C GLU A 37 1.74 -0.80 -5.31
N ARG A 38 2.37 -1.29 -4.24
CA ARG A 38 1.73 -1.34 -2.92
C ARG A 38 1.40 0.04 -2.38
N GLU A 39 2.31 1.00 -2.53
CA GLU A 39 2.07 2.39 -2.10
C GLU A 39 0.97 3.07 -2.92
N ALA A 40 0.96 2.86 -4.24
CA ALA A 40 -0.10 3.38 -5.11
C ALA A 40 -1.47 2.79 -4.75
N ALA A 41 -1.54 1.49 -4.49
CA ALA A 41 -2.78 0.83 -4.06
C ALA A 41 -3.25 1.32 -2.68
N ARG A 42 -2.31 1.58 -1.75
CA ARG A 42 -2.63 2.13 -0.43
C ARG A 42 -3.22 3.54 -0.53
N ARG A 43 -2.58 4.43 -1.27
CA ARG A 43 -3.08 5.80 -1.50
C ARG A 43 -4.48 5.79 -2.12
N ARG A 44 -4.70 4.93 -3.12
CA ARG A 44 -6.02 4.80 -3.74
C ARG A 44 -7.09 4.31 -2.78
N ARG A 45 -6.75 3.42 -1.83
CA ARG A 45 -7.69 3.03 -0.76
C ARG A 45 -7.98 4.20 0.18
N GLU A 46 -6.94 4.88 0.65
CA GLU A 46 -7.08 6.04 1.56
C GLU A 46 -7.96 7.13 0.92
N GLU A 47 -7.76 7.43 -0.37
CA GLU A 47 -8.59 8.39 -1.12
C GLU A 47 -10.07 7.95 -1.19
N LEU A 48 -10.32 6.67 -1.46
CA LEU A 48 -11.69 6.13 -1.52
C LEU A 48 -12.36 6.12 -0.14
N GLU A 49 -11.63 5.74 0.91
CA GLU A 49 -12.12 5.78 2.29
C GLU A 49 -12.48 7.21 2.68
N ASN A 50 -11.57 8.17 2.46
CA ASN A 50 -11.83 9.59 2.72
C ASN A 50 -13.02 10.13 1.90
N GLN A 51 -13.18 9.69 0.66
CA GLN A 51 -14.32 10.09 -0.17
C GLN A 51 -15.64 9.55 0.41
N VAL A 52 -15.67 8.29 0.82
CA VAL A 52 -16.85 7.66 1.44
C VAL A 52 -17.18 8.35 2.77
N ASP A 53 -16.18 8.58 3.61
CA ASP A 53 -16.35 9.22 4.91
C ASP A 53 -16.81 10.68 4.76
N GLY A 54 -16.27 11.44 3.80
CA GLY A 54 -16.72 12.80 3.52
C GLY A 54 -18.15 12.90 2.96
N HIS A 55 -18.66 11.82 2.35
CA HIS A 55 -20.06 11.73 1.90
C HIS A 55 -20.99 11.08 2.92
N ARG A 56 -20.47 10.64 4.07
CA ARG A 56 -21.28 10.07 5.13
C ARG A 56 -22.04 11.20 5.83
N LEU A 57 -23.34 11.28 5.58
CA LEU A 57 -24.24 12.09 6.39
C LEU A 57 -24.46 11.35 7.71
N ASP A 58 -24.09 11.96 8.83
CA ASP A 58 -24.49 11.48 10.14
C ASP A 58 -26.02 11.44 10.14
N THR A 59 -26.56 10.22 10.15
CA THR A 59 -28.01 10.05 10.21
C THR A 59 -28.43 10.68 11.54
N PRO A 60 -29.29 11.71 11.56
CA PRO A 60 -29.70 12.30 12.82
C PRO A 60 -30.31 11.16 13.63
N ALA A 61 -29.74 10.92 14.81
CA ALA A 61 -30.16 9.87 15.72
C ALA A 61 -31.68 9.90 15.76
N ARG A 62 -32.28 8.83 15.21
CA ARG A 62 -33.72 8.64 15.12
C ARG A 62 -34.23 8.76 16.54
N GLN A 63 -34.79 9.92 16.88
CA GLN A 63 -35.34 10.19 18.19
C GLN A 63 -36.32 9.07 18.46
N SER A 64 -35.94 8.16 19.36
CA SER A 64 -36.83 7.14 19.89
C SER A 64 -37.93 7.91 20.58
N VAL A 65 -39.06 8.04 19.90
CA VAL A 65 -40.28 8.61 20.47
C VAL A 65 -40.62 7.70 21.64
N GLU A 66 -40.36 8.16 22.86
CA GLU A 66 -40.93 7.59 24.08
C GLU A 66 -42.46 7.70 23.91
N THR A 67 -43.09 6.59 23.55
CA THR A 67 -44.52 6.44 23.75
C THR A 67 -44.73 6.23 25.23
N ASP A 68 -45.15 7.27 25.93
CA ASP A 68 -45.67 7.19 27.30
C ASP A 68 -46.83 6.17 27.32
N GLU A 69 -46.59 4.99 27.88
CA GLU A 69 -47.60 3.97 28.14
C GLU A 69 -48.51 4.38 29.32
N ASN A 70 -49.16 5.54 29.24
CA ASN A 70 -50.08 6.01 30.28
C ASN A 70 -51.45 6.49 29.76
N ASP A 71 -51.75 6.32 28.46
CA ASP A 71 -53.03 6.74 27.85
C ASP A 71 -54.00 5.60 27.50
N LEU A 72 -53.77 4.37 27.99
CA LEU A 72 -54.71 3.25 27.82
C LEU A 72 -55.06 2.58 29.15
N ALA A 73 -56.21 3.03 29.70
CA ALA A 73 -57.07 2.44 30.73
C ALA A 73 -56.82 2.83 32.20
#